data_AF-A0A971HA25-F1
#
_entry.id   AF-A0A971HA25-F1
#
_cell.length_a   1.000
_cell.length_b   1.000
_cell.length_c   1.000
_cell.angle_alpha   90.00
_cell.angle_beta   90.00
_cell.angle_gamma   90.00
#
_symmetry.space_group_name_H-M   'P 1'
#
loop_
_entity.id
_entity.type
_entity.pdbx_description
1 polymer ?
#
loop_
_entity_poly.entity_id
_entity_poly.type
_entity_poly.pdbx_seq_one_letter_code
_entity_poly.pdbx_strand_id
1 'polypeptide(L)' 'MLNKVEICGVNTAKLKVLKNEETMALLRLSKKGDKEAREKLISGNLRLVLSVIQKFSSRGERV' A
#
# COMPACT_ATOMS: atom_id res chain seq x y z
N MET A 1 7.27 20.29 2.36
CA MET A 1 5.84 20.11 2.67
C MET A 1 5.41 18.76 2.12
N LEU A 2 5.04 17.82 2.98
CA LEU A 2 4.50 16.52 2.55
C LEU A 2 3.11 16.77 1.98
N ASN A 3 3.05 16.90 0.65
CA ASN A 3 1.78 17.06 -0.07
C ASN A 3 0.89 15.87 0.25
N LYS A 4 -0.12 16.13 1.07
CA LYS A 4 -1.15 15.18 1.50
C LYS A 4 -1.97 14.80 0.28
N VAL A 5 -1.56 13.74 -0.41
CA VAL A 5 -2.34 13.15 -1.49
C VAL A 5 -3.41 12.28 -0.82
N GLU A 6 -4.62 12.82 -0.68
CA GLU A 6 -5.82 12.09 -0.25
C GLU A 6 -6.38 11.30 -1.44
N ILE A 7 -5.83 10.11 -1.68
CA ILE A 7 -6.49 9.14 -2.56
C ILE A 7 -7.57 8.44 -1.72
N CYS A 8 -8.83 8.74 -2.01
CA CYS A 8 -10.02 8.04 -1.50
C CYS A 8 -10.23 8.08 0.04
N GLY A 9 -9.88 9.17 0.73
CA GLY A 9 -10.18 9.34 2.17
C GLY A 9 -9.33 8.49 3.13
N VAL A 10 -8.28 7.82 2.63
CA VAL A 10 -7.38 7.01 3.45
C VAL A 10 -6.17 7.85 3.85
N ASN A 11 -5.97 8.04 5.17
CA ASN A 11 -4.78 8.73 5.69
C ASN A 11 -3.56 7.83 5.50
N THR A 12 -2.81 8.09 4.43
CA THR A 12 -1.68 7.27 3.98
C THR A 12 -0.48 7.30 4.93
N ALA A 13 -0.36 8.33 5.80
CA ALA A 13 0.66 8.38 6.85
C ALA A 13 0.43 7.34 7.96
N LYS A 14 -0.82 6.87 8.12
CA LYS A 14 -1.19 5.80 9.06
C LYS A 14 -1.05 4.40 8.46
N LEU A 15 -0.69 4.27 7.17
CA LEU A 15 -0.51 2.96 6.54
C LEU A 15 0.73 2.28 7.12
N LYS A 16 0.49 1.15 7.78
CA LYS A 16 1.49 0.31 8.42
C LYS A 16 2.35 -0.36 7.35
N VAL A 17 3.67 -0.20 7.43
CA VAL A 17 4.60 -0.91 6.56
C VAL A 17 4.75 -2.33 7.12
N LEU A 18 4.34 -3.32 6.33
CA LEU A 18 4.52 -4.72 6.69
C LEU A 18 5.99 -5.10 6.53
N LYS A 19 6.56 -5.80 7.52
CA LYS A 19 7.88 -6.41 7.35
C LYS A 19 7.80 -7.55 6.32
N ASN A 20 8.94 -7.92 5.76
CA ASN A 20 9.01 -8.99 4.76
C ASN A 20 8.46 -10.33 5.32
N GLU A 21 8.80 -10.65 6.56
CA GLU A 21 8.33 -11.87 7.24
C GLU A 21 6.80 -11.88 7.43
N GLU A 22 6.22 -10.74 7.84
CA GLU A 22 4.76 -10.57 7.99
C GLU A 22 4.06 -10.69 6.62
N THR A 23 4.64 -10.09 5.59
CA THR A 23 4.12 -10.16 4.21
C THR A 23 4.10 -11.60 3.72
N MET A 24 5.17 -12.35 3.95
CA MET A 24 5.26 -13.76 3.56
C MET A 24 4.26 -14.65 4.32
N ALA A 25 4.06 -14.39 5.61
CA ALA A 25 3.04 -15.08 6.41
C ALA A 25 1.63 -14.79 5.89
N LEU A 26 1.29 -13.52 5.64
CA LEU A 26 0.00 -13.11 5.09
C LEU A 26 -0.23 -13.66 3.68
N LEU A 27 0.82 -13.75 2.84
CA LEU A 27 0.73 -14.35 1.51
C LEU A 27 0.37 -15.84 1.59
N ARG A 28 0.96 -16.58 2.53
CA ARG A 28 0.62 -18.00 2.75
C ARG A 28 -0.83 -18.17 3.22
N LEU A 29 -1.29 -17.33 4.14
CA LEU A 29 -2.67 -17.35 4.64
C LEU A 29 -3.67 -16.94 3.55
N SER A 30 -3.37 -15.88 2.81
CA SER A 30 -4.21 -15.42 1.70
C SER A 30 -4.34 -16.47 0.60
N LYS A 31 -3.26 -17.19 0.28
CA LYS A 31 -3.30 -18.34 -0.66
C LYS A 31 -4.20 -19.49 -0.17
N LYS A 32 -4.40 -19.62 1.14
CA LYS A 32 -5.33 -20.59 1.74
C LYS A 32 -6.78 -20.11 1.76
N GLY A 33 -7.07 -18.93 1.21
CA GLY A 33 -8.42 -18.36 1.15
C GLY A 33 -8.77 -17.39 2.28
N ASP A 34 -7.79 -17.04 3.12
CA ASP A 34 -7.99 -16.05 4.19
C ASP A 34 -8.20 -14.65 3.60
N LYS A 35 -9.44 -14.16 3.70
CA LYS A 35 -9.84 -12.84 3.21
C LYS A 35 -9.25 -11.71 4.05
N GLU A 36 -9.09 -11.90 5.35
CA GLU A 36 -8.51 -10.88 6.23
C GLU A 36 -7.01 -10.71 5.95
N ALA A 37 -6.31 -11.82 5.70
CA ALA A 37 -4.91 -11.77 5.27
C ALA A 37 -4.76 -11.07 3.90
N ARG A 38 -5.71 -11.27 2.99
CA ARG A 38 -5.77 -10.58 1.69
C ARG A 38 -5.97 -9.07 1.88
N GLU A 39 -6.89 -8.65 2.73
CA GLU A 39 -7.14 -7.23 3.00
C GLU A 39 -5.94 -6.55 3.67
N LYS A 40 -5.28 -7.21 4.61
CA LYS A 40 -4.04 -6.72 5.24
C LYS A 40 -2.92 -6.51 4.21
N LEU A 41 -2.76 -7.42 3.26
CA LEU A 41 -1.79 -7.28 2.16
C LEU A 41 -2.12 -6.11 1.22
N ILE A 42 -3.39 -5.97 0.84
CA ILE A 42 -3.85 -4.86 -0.01
C ILE A 42 -3.55 -3.54 0.69
N SER A 43 -3.97 -3.40 1.94
CA SER A 43 -3.76 -2.20 2.75
C SER A 43 -2.27 -1.86 2.95
N GLY A 44 -1.44 -2.87 3.24
CA GLY A 44 0.00 -2.69 3.40
C GLY A 44 0.71 -2.23 2.11
N ASN A 45 0.22 -2.65 0.93
CA ASN A 45 0.81 -2.31 -0.36
C ASN A 45 0.35 -0.96 -0.92
N LEU A 46 -0.72 -0.35 -0.39
CA LEU A 46 -1.18 0.98 -0.85
C LEU A 46 -0.10 2.06 -0.69
N ARG A 47 0.78 1.93 0.30
CA ARG A 47 1.88 2.87 0.52
C ARG A 47 3.00 2.71 -0.52
N LEU A 48 3.22 1.49 -1.02
CA LEU A 48 4.12 1.24 -2.16
C LEU A 48 3.54 1.85 -3.43
N VAL A 49 2.25 1.63 -3.70
CA VAL A 49 1.55 2.20 -4.86
C VAL A 49 1.60 3.74 -4.83
N LEU A 50 1.40 4.36 -3.67
CA LEU A 50 1.53 5.81 -3.53
C LEU A 50 2.95 6.30 -3.80
N SER A 51 3.97 5.61 -3.29
CA SER A 51 5.39 5.93 -3.55
C SER A 51 5.72 5.84 -5.05
N VAL A 52 5.14 4.85 -5.74
CA VAL A 52 5.24 4.70 -7.19
C VAL A 52 4.56 5.88 -7.90
N ILE A 53 3.30 6.19 -7.59
CA ILE A 53 2.55 7.31 -8.21
C ILE A 53 3.27 8.65 -7.99
N GLN A 54 3.79 8.90 -6.79
CA GLN A 54 4.57 10.12 -6.51
C GLN A 54 5.85 10.19 -7.36
N LYS A 55 6.54 9.07 -7.58
CA LYS A 55 7.71 9.02 -8.48
C LYS A 55 7.34 9.30 -9.95
N PHE A 56 6.20 8.79 -10.42
CA PHE A 56 5.75 9.01 -11.80
C PHE A 56 5.21 10.43 -12.03
N SER A 57 4.50 11.01 -11.05
CA SER A 57 4.04 12.40 -11.10
C SER A 57 5.20 13.41 -11.23
N SER A 58 6.39 13.08 -10.70
CA SER A 58 7.58 13.93 -10.81
C SER A 58 8.22 13.96 -12.21
N ARG A 59 7.75 13.16 -13.18
CA ARG A 59 8.24 13.16 -14.58
C ARG A 59 7.41 14.04 -15.52
N GLY A 60 6.39 14.73 -15.02
CA GLY A 60 5.50 15.56 -15.84
C GLY A 60 4.46 14.78 -16.65
N GLU A 61 4.32 13.47 -16.43
CA GLU A 61 3.22 12.69 -16.98
C GLU A 61 1.92 13.07 -16.25
N ARG A 62 0.93 13.59 -16.99
CA ARG A 62 -0.41 13.88 -16.47
C ARG A 62 -1.04 12.57 -16.01
N VAL A 63 -1.22 12.43 -14.69
CA VAL A 63 -2.17 11.50 -14.08
C VAL A 63 -3.59 12.02 -14.20
#